data_AF-X1L831-F1
#
_entry.id   AF-X1L831-F1
#
_cell.length_a   1.000
_cell.length_b   1.000
_cell.length_c   1.000
_cell.angle_alpha   90.00
_cell.angle_beta   90.00
_cell.angle_gamma   90.00
#
_symmetry.space_group_name_H-M   'P 1'
#
loop_
_entity.id
_entity.type
_entity.pdbx_description
1 polymer ?
#
loop_
_entity_poly.entity_id
_entity_poly.type
_entity_poly.pdbx_seq_one_letter_code
_entity_poly.pdbx_strand_id
1 'polypeptide(L)'
;RLDMRMDTRNSLTAEYVVNNYSQEQLAEIFFQYGEERQANKIASNIIRLRKINPIKSTLELSNVFQDKYGKRIHPATRIFQALRIFINNELDNLTCGLAKAFSVLKSSGRIVVISFHSLEDRIVKHS
;
A
#
# COMPACT_ATOMS: atom_id res chain seq x y z
N ARG A 1 8.74 8.77 11.61
CA ARG A 1 7.30 9.07 11.56
C ARG A 1 6.62 8.15 10.55
N LEU A 2 5.40 7.70 10.81
CA LEU A 2 4.62 6.81 9.93
C LEU A 2 3.58 7.64 9.14
N ASP A 3 3.98 8.21 8.00
CA ASP A 3 3.13 9.13 7.22
C ASP A 3 2.59 8.48 5.92
N MET A 4 3.49 8.14 4.99
CA MET A 4 3.21 7.51 3.68
C MET A 4 2.37 8.33 2.69
N ARG A 5 1.94 9.55 3.01
CA ARG A 5 1.28 10.44 2.05
C ARG A 5 2.28 11.04 1.05
N MET A 6 1.90 11.05 -0.22
CA MET A 6 2.56 11.82 -1.28
C MET A 6 2.05 13.27 -1.34
N ASP A 7 0.75 13.47 -1.05
CA ASP A 7 0.15 14.80 -0.87
C ASP A 7 -0.10 15.07 0.62
N THR A 8 0.65 16.02 1.19
CA THR A 8 0.57 16.38 2.62
C THR A 8 -0.74 17.04 3.02
N ARG A 9 -1.57 17.45 2.04
CA ARG A 9 -2.91 18.00 2.27
C ARG A 9 -3.94 16.91 2.57
N ASN A 10 -3.68 15.65 2.19
CA ASN A 10 -4.55 14.53 2.52
C ASN A 10 -4.54 14.30 4.03
N SER A 11 -5.71 14.16 4.66
CA SER A 11 -5.80 13.95 6.12
C SER A 11 -5.43 12.53 6.56
N LEU A 12 -5.47 11.54 5.67
CA LEU A 12 -5.29 10.14 6.02
C LEU A 12 -3.81 9.75 6.03
N THR A 13 -3.23 9.51 7.21
CA THR A 13 -1.85 9.04 7.38
C THR A 13 -1.78 7.54 7.62
N ALA A 14 -0.63 6.93 7.37
CA ALA A 14 -0.38 5.54 7.74
C ALA A 14 -0.47 5.33 9.25
N GLU A 15 -0.02 6.29 10.06
CA GLU A 15 -0.21 6.27 11.51
C GLU A 15 -1.69 6.20 11.89
N TYR A 16 -2.55 6.99 11.25
CA TYR A 16 -3.97 6.95 11.51
C TYR A 16 -4.58 5.60 11.13
N VAL A 17 -4.29 5.10 9.92
CA VAL A 17 -4.80 3.81 9.43
C VAL A 17 -4.39 2.68 10.38
N VAL A 18 -3.10 2.55 10.67
CA VAL A 18 -2.55 1.47 11.50
C VAL A 18 -3.12 1.50 12.93
N ASN A 19 -3.36 2.68 13.49
CA ASN A 19 -3.83 2.79 14.88
C ASN A 19 -5.36 2.76 15.05
N ASN A 20 -6.14 3.11 14.02
CA ASN A 20 -7.60 3.28 14.15
C ASN A 20 -8.44 2.26 13.37
N TYR A 21 -7.93 1.66 12.30
CA TYR A 21 -8.71 0.73 11.48
C TYR A 21 -8.92 -0.62 12.20
N SER A 22 -10.02 -1.32 11.91
CA SER A 22 -10.27 -2.65 12.46
C SER A 22 -9.25 -3.68 11.96
N GLN A 23 -9.23 -4.87 12.58
CA GLN A 23 -8.36 -5.95 12.12
C GLN A 23 -8.70 -6.38 10.70
N GLU A 24 -9.99 -6.46 10.39
CA GLU A 24 -10.54 -6.87 9.10
C GLU A 24 -10.15 -5.85 8.03
N GLN A 25 -10.34 -4.56 8.31
CA GLN A 25 -9.95 -3.48 7.39
C GLN A 25 -8.45 -3.50 7.10
N LEU A 26 -7.61 -3.68 8.12
CA LEU A 26 -6.16 -3.79 7.94
C LEU A 26 -5.79 -5.02 7.10
N ALA A 27 -6.39 -6.18 7.41
CA ALA A 27 -6.14 -7.40 6.66
C ALA A 27 -6.56 -7.27 5.20
N GLU A 28 -7.70 -6.64 4.92
CA GLU A 28 -8.17 -6.35 3.57
C GLU A 28 -7.18 -5.50 2.79
N ILE A 29 -6.73 -4.38 3.36
CA ILE A 29 -5.73 -3.49 2.75
C ILE A 29 -4.45 -4.26 2.41
N PHE A 30 -3.93 -5.04 3.37
CA PHE A 30 -2.68 -5.78 3.19
C PHE A 30 -2.80 -6.91 2.17
N PHE A 31 -3.96 -7.52 2.07
CA PHE A 31 -4.23 -8.56 1.08
C PHE A 31 -4.38 -7.94 -0.32
N GLN A 32 -5.26 -6.96 -0.48
CA GLN A 32 -5.60 -6.37 -1.77
C GLN A 32 -4.42 -5.60 -2.38
N TYR A 33 -3.76 -4.74 -1.60
CA TYR A 33 -2.73 -3.84 -2.11
C TYR A 33 -1.30 -4.36 -1.88
N GLY A 34 -1.10 -5.29 -0.95
CA GLY A 34 0.21 -5.88 -0.64
C GLY A 34 0.44 -7.29 -1.18
N GLU A 35 -0.61 -7.94 -1.69
CA GLU A 35 -0.60 -9.37 -2.08
C GLU A 35 0.00 -10.27 -0.95
N GLU A 36 -0.26 -9.91 0.33
CA GLU A 36 0.29 -10.59 1.49
C GLU A 36 -0.64 -11.69 2.02
N ARG A 37 -0.22 -12.95 1.84
CA ARG A 37 -1.01 -14.13 2.25
C ARG A 37 -1.22 -14.23 3.76
N GLN A 38 -0.32 -13.65 4.56
CA GLN A 38 -0.44 -13.61 6.02
C GLN A 38 -1.10 -12.33 6.55
N ALA A 39 -1.85 -11.61 5.70
CA ALA A 39 -2.52 -10.35 6.05
C ALA A 39 -3.29 -10.41 7.38
N ASN A 40 -4.13 -11.43 7.58
CA ASN A 40 -4.88 -11.61 8.84
C ASN A 40 -3.97 -11.70 10.07
N LYS A 41 -2.88 -12.47 9.98
CA LYS A 41 -1.93 -12.65 11.09
C LYS A 41 -1.19 -11.34 11.38
N ILE A 42 -0.78 -10.62 10.34
CA ILE A 42 -0.08 -9.33 10.47
C ILE A 42 -1.01 -8.29 11.09
N ALA A 43 -2.25 -8.18 10.59
CA ALA A 43 -3.25 -7.29 11.15
C ALA A 43 -3.49 -7.57 12.63
N SER A 44 -3.67 -8.85 13.01
CA SER A 44 -3.83 -9.24 14.42
C SER A 44 -2.63 -8.83 15.29
N ASN A 45 -1.40 -9.00 14.79
CA ASN A 45 -0.20 -8.54 15.49
C ASN A 45 -0.17 -7.01 15.67
N ILE A 46 -0.57 -6.25 14.66
CA ILE A 46 -0.69 -4.78 14.74
C ILE A 46 -1.71 -4.39 15.82
N ILE A 47 -2.89 -5.01 15.82
CA ILE A 47 -3.93 -4.76 16.84
C ILE A 47 -3.37 -5.02 18.25
N ARG A 48 -2.64 -6.12 18.43
CA ARG A 48 -2.03 -6.45 19.72
C ARG A 48 -0.98 -5.43 20.14
N LEU A 49 -0.13 -4.98 19.23
CA LEU A 49 0.95 -4.03 19.54
C LEU A 49 0.41 -2.64 19.85
N ARG A 50 -0.56 -2.13 19.06
CA ARG A 50 -1.13 -0.80 19.28
C ARG A 50 -1.95 -0.68 20.57
N LYS A 51 -2.44 -1.81 21.12
CA LYS A 51 -3.09 -1.85 22.44
C LYS A 51 -2.10 -1.56 23.58
N ILE A 52 -0.81 -1.82 23.39
CA ILE A 52 0.24 -1.52 24.36
C ILE A 52 0.70 -0.08 24.20
N ASN A 53 1.11 0.28 22.97
CA ASN A 53 1.53 1.63 22.62
C ASN A 53 1.17 1.93 21.15
N PRO A 54 0.64 3.13 20.83
CA PRO A 54 0.41 3.53 19.45
C PRO A 54 1.67 3.43 18.60
N ILE A 55 1.53 2.98 17.36
CA ILE A 55 2.63 2.83 16.40
C ILE A 55 2.83 4.15 15.66
N LYS A 56 3.95 4.83 15.86
CA LYS A 56 4.22 6.21 15.37
C LYS A 56 5.33 6.29 14.33
N SER A 57 6.13 5.22 14.18
CA SER A 57 7.26 5.18 13.27
C SER A 57 7.26 3.94 12.37
N THR A 58 7.95 4.06 11.24
CA THR A 58 8.19 2.95 10.31
C THR A 58 9.02 1.85 10.96
N LEU A 59 9.92 2.19 11.89
CA LEU A 59 10.69 1.20 12.64
C LEU A 59 9.80 0.39 13.58
N GLU A 60 8.91 1.05 14.33
CA GLU A 60 7.95 0.37 15.21
C GLU A 60 7.01 -0.54 14.41
N LEU A 61 6.52 -0.09 13.25
CA LEU A 61 5.71 -0.93 12.37
C LEU A 61 6.52 -2.12 11.82
N SER A 62 7.81 -1.92 11.51
CA SER A 62 8.69 -2.99 11.05
C SER A 62 8.90 -4.08 12.11
N ASN A 63 8.86 -3.73 13.39
CA ASN A 63 9.01 -4.69 14.50
C ASN A 63 7.81 -5.66 14.65
N VAL A 64 6.69 -5.40 13.95
CA VAL A 64 5.55 -6.34 13.85
C VAL A 64 5.98 -7.64 13.15
N PHE A 65 6.95 -7.55 12.24
CA PHE A 65 7.40 -8.66 11.43
C PHE A 65 8.55 -9.36 12.16
N GLN A 66 8.27 -10.50 12.79
CA GLN A 66 9.35 -11.33 13.32
C GLN A 66 10.24 -11.83 12.19
N ASP A 67 11.55 -11.88 12.49
CA ASP A 67 12.62 -12.29 11.59
C ASP A 67 12.21 -13.48 10.74
N LYS A 68 12.22 -13.26 9.42
CA LYS A 68 12.21 -14.34 8.43
C LYS A 68 13.33 -14.11 7.45
N TYR A 69 14.53 -14.41 7.92
CA TYR A 69 15.62 -14.86 7.07
C TYR A 69 15.09 -15.96 6.14
N GLY A 70 15.27 -15.79 4.82
CA GLY A 70 14.96 -16.81 3.80
C GLY A 70 13.80 -16.52 2.84
N LYS A 71 13.07 -15.40 2.96
CA LYS A 71 12.15 -14.95 1.90
C LYS A 71 12.82 -13.92 1.00
N ARG A 72 12.60 -14.02 -0.32
CA ARG A 72 13.14 -13.07 -1.32
C ARG A 72 12.69 -11.63 -1.10
N ILE A 73 11.51 -11.42 -0.51
CA ILE A 73 10.96 -10.09 -0.17
C ILE A 73 10.50 -10.11 1.29
N HIS A 74 10.92 -9.09 2.04
CA HIS A 74 10.54 -8.93 3.44
C HIS A 74 9.04 -8.61 3.56
N PRO A 75 8.27 -9.24 4.46
CA PRO A 75 6.84 -8.95 4.63
C PRO A 75 6.54 -7.47 4.88
N ALA A 76 7.40 -6.77 5.63
CA ALA A 76 7.27 -5.34 5.83
C ALA A 76 7.19 -4.56 4.51
N THR A 77 7.97 -4.96 3.49
CA THR A 77 7.96 -4.29 2.18
C THR A 77 6.56 -4.30 1.56
N ARG A 78 5.87 -5.43 1.63
CA ARG A 78 4.49 -5.56 1.11
C ARG A 78 3.48 -4.77 1.91
N ILE A 79 3.66 -4.70 3.23
CA ILE A 79 2.76 -3.94 4.10
C ILE A 79 2.95 -2.43 3.90
N PHE A 80 4.19 -1.97 3.78
CA PHE A 80 4.47 -0.58 3.44
C PHE A 80 3.95 -0.22 2.05
N GLN A 81 4.12 -1.10 1.06
CA GLN A 81 3.53 -0.94 -0.26
C GLN A 81 2.00 -0.84 -0.18
N ALA A 82 1.34 -1.75 0.54
CA ALA A 82 -0.11 -1.77 0.69
C ALA A 82 -0.64 -0.46 1.29
N LEU A 83 -0.01 0.00 2.37
CA LEU A 83 -0.37 1.27 3.02
C LEU A 83 -0.17 2.45 2.06
N ARG A 84 0.96 2.49 1.34
CA ARG A 84 1.26 3.57 0.39
C ARG A 84 0.20 3.63 -0.73
N ILE A 85 -0.09 2.48 -1.35
CA ILE A 85 -1.10 2.37 -2.41
C ILE A 85 -2.47 2.83 -1.91
N PHE A 86 -2.89 2.34 -0.75
CA PHE A 86 -4.19 2.66 -0.16
C PHE A 86 -4.32 4.16 0.16
N ILE A 87 -3.33 4.73 0.87
CA ILE A 87 -3.38 6.13 1.33
C ILE A 87 -3.37 7.13 0.17
N ASN A 88 -2.62 6.81 -0.89
CA ASN A 88 -2.46 7.70 -2.04
C ASN A 88 -3.43 7.38 -3.19
N ASN A 89 -4.36 6.44 -2.97
CA ASN A 89 -5.28 5.93 -3.98
C ASN A 89 -4.59 5.62 -5.32
N GLU A 90 -3.42 4.99 -5.28
CA GLU A 90 -2.49 4.90 -6.42
C GLU A 90 -3.13 4.18 -7.63
N LEU A 91 -3.86 3.09 -7.39
CA LEU A 91 -4.44 2.27 -8.47
C LEU A 91 -5.60 2.95 -9.19
N ASP A 92 -6.48 3.64 -8.45
CA ASP A 92 -7.57 4.41 -9.05
C ASP A 92 -7.01 5.60 -9.83
N ASN A 93 -6.03 6.31 -9.25
CA ASN A 93 -5.34 7.41 -9.92
C ASN A 93 -4.66 6.96 -11.20
N LEU A 94 -4.02 5.77 -11.21
CA LEU A 94 -3.45 5.16 -12.40
C LEU A 94 -4.54 4.89 -13.44
N THR A 95 -5.62 4.22 -13.05
CA THR A 95 -6.73 3.86 -13.95
C THR A 95 -7.37 5.09 -14.60
N CYS A 96 -7.74 6.09 -13.79
CA CYS A 96 -8.29 7.35 -14.29
C CYS A 96 -7.27 8.14 -15.12
N GLY A 97 -6.00 8.12 -14.72
CA GLY A 97 -4.91 8.80 -15.42
C GLY A 97 -4.69 8.22 -16.82
N LEU A 98 -4.65 6.89 -16.96
CA LEU A 98 -4.52 6.21 -18.24
C LEU A 98 -5.70 6.51 -19.16
N ALA A 99 -6.93 6.38 -18.67
CA ALA A 99 -8.12 6.67 -19.46
C ALA A 99 -8.12 8.11 -20.02
N LYS A 100 -7.72 9.09 -19.19
CA LYS A 100 -7.57 10.48 -19.62
C LYS A 100 -6.38 10.69 -20.57
N ALA A 101 -5.27 9.99 -20.35
CA ALA A 101 -4.11 10.08 -21.22
C ALA A 101 -4.44 9.58 -22.63
N PHE A 102 -5.20 8.49 -22.76
CA PHE A 102 -5.67 7.98 -24.05
C PHE A 102 -6.61 8.96 -24.76
N SER A 103 -7.51 9.63 -24.03
CA SER A 103 -8.48 10.54 -24.65
C SER A 103 -7.86 11.82 -25.24
N VAL A 104 -6.68 12.22 -24.76
CA VAL A 104 -5.96 13.42 -25.25
C VAL A 104 -4.82 13.08 -26.21
N LEU A 105 -4.56 11.79 -26.46
CA LEU A 105 -3.45 11.35 -27.29
C LEU A 105 -3.73 11.68 -28.77
N LYS A 106 -2.83 12.44 -29.39
CA LYS A 106 -2.90 12.72 -30.83
C LYS A 106 -2.61 11.45 -31.64
N SER A 107 -3.03 11.45 -32.90
CA SER A 107 -2.65 10.41 -33.85
C SER A 107 -1.13 10.20 -33.86
N SER A 108 -0.70 8.94 -33.84
CA SER A 108 0.71 8.52 -33.72
C SER A 108 1.42 8.92 -32.41
N GLY A 109 0.70 9.44 -31.41
CA GLY A 109 1.22 9.65 -30.07
C GLY A 109 1.59 8.34 -29.38
N ARG A 110 2.54 8.40 -28.44
CA ARG A 110 2.96 7.25 -27.64
C ARG A 110 2.74 7.53 -26.16
N ILE A 111 2.21 6.54 -25.45
CA ILE A 111 2.17 6.51 -23.98
C ILE A 111 3.18 5.45 -23.54
N VAL A 112 4.04 5.82 -22.61
CA VAL A 112 5.02 4.91 -22.00
C VAL A 112 4.75 4.90 -20.51
N VAL A 113 4.57 3.71 -19.95
CA VAL A 113 4.31 3.51 -18.52
C VAL A 113 5.38 2.61 -17.95
N ILE A 114 5.90 2.97 -16.78
CA ILE A 114 6.85 2.14 -16.01
C ILE A 114 6.16 1.76 -14.70
N SER A 115 5.89 0.47 -14.53
CA SER A 115 5.30 -0.09 -13.32
C SER A 115 6.35 -0.76 -12.44
N PHE A 116 6.23 -0.63 -11.12
CA PHE A 116 7.17 -1.19 -10.16
C PHE A 116 6.63 -2.42 -9.42
N HIS A 117 5.32 -2.65 -9.47
CA HIS A 117 4.70 -3.83 -8.89
C HIS A 117 3.60 -4.44 -9.77
N SER A 118 3.28 -5.70 -9.47
CA SER A 118 2.30 -6.54 -10.16
C SER A 118 0.93 -5.88 -10.36
N LEU A 119 0.43 -5.17 -9.35
CA LEU A 119 -0.89 -4.52 -9.43
C LEU A 119 -0.94 -3.40 -10.49
N GLU A 120 0.06 -2.52 -10.54
CA GLU A 120 0.18 -1.48 -11.57
C GLU A 120 0.31 -2.11 -12.96
N ASP A 121 1.23 -3.06 -13.13
CA ASP A 121 1.48 -3.75 -14.41
C ASP A 121 0.21 -4.41 -14.95
N ARG A 122 -0.58 -5.05 -14.07
CA ARG A 122 -1.87 -5.64 -14.43
C ARG A 122 -2.86 -4.60 -14.94
N ILE A 123 -2.99 -3.45 -14.27
CA ILE A 123 -3.88 -2.38 -14.71
C ILE A 123 -3.44 -1.85 -16.07
N VAL A 124 -2.15 -1.56 -16.24
CA VAL A 124 -1.60 -1.03 -17.49
C VAL A 124 -1.85 -1.99 -18.67
N LYS A 125 -1.69 -3.30 -18.46
CA LYS A 125 -1.91 -4.32 -19.49
C LYS A 125 -3.37 -4.49 -19.90
N HIS A 126 -4.32 -4.14 -19.03
CA HIS A 126 -5.76 -4.25 -19.28
C HIS A 126 -6.44 -2.91 -19.57
N SER A 127 -5.67 -1.82 -19.65
CA SER A 127 -6.16 -0.48 -20.00
C SER A 127 -6.24 -0.27 -21.51
#